data_AF-A0A7G1G6Z0-F1
#
_entry.id   AF-A0A7G1G6Z0-F1
#
_cell.length_a   1.000
_cell.length_b   1.000
_cell.length_c   1.000
_cell.angle_alpha   90.00
_cell.angle_beta   90.00
_cell.angle_gamma   90.00
#
_symmetry.space_group_name_H-M   'P 1'
#
loop_
_entity.id
_entity.type
_entity.pdbx_description
1 polymer ?
#
loop_
_entity_poly.entity_id
_entity_poly.type
_entity_poly.pdbx_seq_one_letter_code
_entity_poly.pdbx_strand_id
1 'polypeptide(L)'
;MVFKGILFTPKDEFYSFKNFFHKNDDTIIIKDIEPEKLELTTSSGFVSYFLVEEFERVYGIKRYLKPDYRMKKYLKTMYVDYISDEIRELYGDYIEVISKYMGLGVVIESLNELIKTQDVISNYEFWIDDLAKNVEGKYREAVSQKITKFANIYLIKVYEKLFQKNIELLSIHSSEITYKILETSLIQKTF
;
A
#
# COMPACT_ATOMS: atom_id res chain seq x y z
N MET A 1 -12.59 -8.50 -6.52
CA MET A 1 -12.15 -7.16 -6.10
C MET A 1 -13.18 -6.13 -6.53
N VAL A 2 -13.69 -5.30 -5.61
CA VAL A 2 -14.65 -4.23 -5.92
C VAL A 2 -14.13 -2.90 -5.41
N PHE A 3 -13.89 -1.95 -6.31
CA PHE A 3 -13.49 -0.60 -5.94
C PHE A 3 -14.70 0.30 -5.71
N LYS A 4 -14.60 1.13 -4.67
CA LYS A 4 -15.59 2.15 -4.31
C LYS A 4 -14.87 3.34 -3.70
N GLY A 5 -15.52 4.49 -3.69
CA GLY A 5 -14.99 5.67 -3.05
C GLY A 5 -16.07 6.46 -2.34
N ILE A 6 -15.64 7.25 -1.36
CA ILE A 6 -16.48 8.19 -0.62
C ILE A 6 -15.77 9.53 -0.64
N LEU A 7 -16.39 10.53 -1.25
CA LEU A 7 -15.90 11.90 -1.33
C LEU A 7 -16.62 12.77 -0.31
N PHE A 8 -15.88 13.51 0.49
CA PHE A 8 -16.38 14.48 1.47
C PHE A 8 -16.12 15.91 0.98
N THR A 9 -17.15 16.74 1.02
CA THR A 9 -17.08 18.16 0.64
C THR A 9 -16.71 19.04 1.86
N PRO A 10 -16.29 20.29 1.63
CA PRO A 10 -16.05 21.25 2.72
C PRO A 10 -17.29 21.61 3.54
N LYS A 11 -18.50 21.23 3.08
CA LYS A 11 -19.77 21.47 3.77
C LYS A 11 -20.28 20.22 4.50
N ASP A 12 -19.41 19.26 4.76
CA ASP A 12 -19.73 17.99 5.43
C ASP A 12 -20.74 17.10 4.67
N GLU A 13 -20.91 17.31 3.36
CA GLU A 13 -21.68 16.39 2.50
C GLU A 13 -20.78 15.25 2.02
N PHE A 14 -21.37 14.08 1.77
CA PHE A 14 -20.65 12.94 1.22
C PHE A 14 -21.32 12.33 -0.01
N TYR A 15 -20.49 11.81 -0.90
CA TYR A 15 -20.90 11.17 -2.14
C TYR A 15 -20.17 9.85 -2.32
N SER A 16 -20.93 8.75 -2.41
CA SER A 16 -20.38 7.45 -2.78
C SER A 16 -20.25 7.34 -4.30
N PHE A 17 -19.15 6.78 -4.78
CA PHE A 17 -18.92 6.54 -6.21
C PHE A 17 -18.26 5.17 -6.44
N LYS A 18 -18.49 4.60 -7.61
CA LYS A 18 -17.89 3.32 -8.06
C LYS A 18 -17.22 3.47 -9.42
N ASN A 19 -17.75 4.36 -10.27
CA ASN A 19 -17.23 4.61 -11.60
C ASN A 19 -16.23 5.76 -11.57
N PHE A 20 -14.95 5.40 -11.45
CA PHE A 20 -13.84 6.32 -11.56
C PHE A 20 -12.69 5.69 -12.36
N PHE A 21 -11.82 6.52 -12.90
CA PHE A 21 -10.59 6.05 -13.55
C PHE A 21 -9.47 7.08 -13.40
N HIS A 22 -8.24 6.57 -13.40
CA HIS A 22 -7.04 7.39 -13.42
C HIS A 22 -6.79 7.87 -14.84
N LYS A 23 -6.66 9.18 -15.03
CA LYS A 23 -6.20 9.76 -16.30
C LYS A 23 -4.68 9.64 -16.43
N ASN A 24 -3.99 9.79 -15.30
CA ASN A 24 -2.55 9.68 -15.08
C ASN A 24 -2.34 9.47 -13.56
N ASP A 25 -1.09 9.54 -13.08
CA ASP A 25 -0.75 9.24 -11.69
C ASP A 25 -1.37 10.19 -10.67
N ASP A 26 -1.54 11.45 -11.04
CA ASP A 26 -2.02 12.52 -10.18
C ASP A 26 -3.48 12.91 -10.41
N THR A 27 -4.09 12.52 -11.54
CA THR A 27 -5.44 12.94 -11.93
C THR A 27 -6.41 11.78 -12.00
N ILE A 28 -7.55 11.95 -11.34
CA ILE A 28 -8.66 11.00 -11.33
C ILE A 28 -9.93 11.66 -11.88
N ILE A 29 -10.72 10.88 -12.62
CA ILE A 29 -12.03 11.27 -13.13
C ILE A 29 -13.09 10.39 -12.47
N ILE A 30 -14.02 11.02 -11.76
CA ILE A 30 -15.17 10.39 -11.10
C ILE A 30 -16.42 10.70 -11.94
N LYS A 31 -17.02 9.66 -12.53
CA LYS A 31 -18.17 9.80 -13.44
C LYS A 31 -19.52 9.84 -12.73
N ASP A 32 -19.61 9.28 -11.53
CA ASP A 32 -20.86 9.20 -10.77
C ASP A 32 -21.24 10.54 -10.10
N ILE A 33 -20.32 11.50 -10.09
CA ILE A 33 -20.52 12.80 -9.44
C ILE A 33 -20.53 13.88 -10.51
N GLU A 34 -21.66 14.57 -10.63
CA GLU A 34 -21.81 15.75 -11.47
C GLU A 34 -21.30 16.98 -10.70
N PRO A 35 -20.32 17.71 -11.23
CA PRO A 35 -19.74 18.90 -10.58
C PRO A 35 -20.77 19.98 -10.24
N GLU A 36 -21.87 20.07 -10.99
CA GLU A 36 -22.93 21.07 -10.77
C GLU A 36 -23.70 20.83 -9.47
N LYS A 37 -23.70 19.59 -8.95
CA LYS A 37 -24.28 19.25 -7.65
C LYS A 37 -23.37 19.64 -6.48
N LEU A 38 -22.13 20.04 -6.77
CA LEU A 38 -21.15 20.45 -5.78
C LEU A 38 -21.05 21.97 -5.83
N GLU A 39 -21.21 22.63 -4.68
CA GLU A 39 -20.91 24.06 -4.56
C GLU A 39 -19.38 24.27 -4.53
N LEU A 40 -18.78 24.17 -5.71
CA LEU A 40 -17.35 24.22 -5.94
C LEU A 40 -16.83 25.66 -5.89
N THR A 41 -16.12 26.05 -4.82
CA THR A 41 -15.31 27.29 -4.81
C THR A 41 -13.86 26.98 -5.18
N THR A 42 -13.12 27.94 -5.76
CA THR A 42 -11.72 27.77 -6.22
C THR A 42 -10.72 27.38 -5.13
N SER A 43 -11.10 27.54 -3.86
CA SER A 43 -10.33 27.15 -2.67
C SER A 43 -10.80 25.82 -2.05
N SER A 44 -11.85 25.20 -2.57
CA SER A 44 -12.41 23.96 -2.03
C SER A 44 -11.54 22.75 -2.39
N GLY A 45 -10.92 22.13 -1.39
CA GLY A 45 -10.38 20.77 -1.50
C GLY A 45 -11.39 19.73 -1.03
N PHE A 46 -11.23 18.50 -1.48
CA PHE A 46 -12.01 17.36 -0.99
C PHE A 46 -11.13 16.37 -0.26
N VAL A 47 -11.74 15.65 0.66
CA VAL A 47 -11.17 14.44 1.23
C VAL A 47 -11.90 13.26 0.62
N SER A 48 -11.18 12.32 0.03
CA SER A 48 -11.77 11.11 -0.53
C SER A 48 -11.14 9.87 0.07
N TYR A 49 -11.98 8.89 0.42
CA TYR A 49 -11.54 7.56 0.79
C TYR A 49 -11.73 6.65 -0.42
N PHE A 50 -10.64 6.10 -0.92
CA PHE A 50 -10.65 5.06 -1.94
C PHE A 50 -10.59 3.71 -1.25
N LEU A 51 -11.55 2.86 -1.54
CA LEU A 51 -11.76 1.59 -0.86
C LEU A 51 -11.76 0.46 -1.88
N VAL A 52 -11.22 -0.68 -1.46
CA VAL A 52 -11.25 -1.92 -2.22
C VAL A 52 -11.71 -3.05 -1.30
N GLU A 53 -12.68 -3.81 -1.79
CA GLU A 53 -13.23 -4.97 -1.10
C GLU A 53 -12.70 -6.26 -1.73
N GLU A 54 -12.17 -7.14 -0.89
CA GLU A 54 -11.52 -8.37 -1.28
C GLU A 54 -11.82 -9.49 -0.25
N PHE A 55 -12.40 -10.60 -0.73
CA PHE A 55 -12.98 -11.70 0.04
C PHE A 55 -14.03 -11.27 1.06
N GLU A 56 -13.62 -10.73 2.21
CA GLU A 56 -14.50 -10.19 3.26
C GLU A 56 -13.88 -8.98 3.98
N ARG A 57 -12.81 -8.42 3.42
CA ARG A 57 -12.04 -7.34 4.02
C ARG A 57 -12.09 -6.09 3.15
N VAL A 58 -12.01 -4.94 3.81
CA VAL A 58 -11.98 -3.64 3.15
C VAL A 58 -10.63 -3.00 3.43
N TYR A 59 -9.90 -2.70 2.37
CA TYR A 59 -8.68 -1.91 2.42
C TYR A 59 -8.95 -0.53 1.84
N GLY A 60 -8.23 0.48 2.30
CA GLY A 60 -8.49 1.82 1.84
C GLY A 60 -7.37 2.80 2.06
N ILE A 61 -7.45 3.89 1.31
CA ILE A 61 -6.51 5.01 1.38
C ILE A 61 -7.29 6.31 1.37
N LYS A 62 -6.94 7.19 2.31
CA LYS A 62 -7.40 8.57 2.32
C LYS A 62 -6.55 9.38 1.35
N ARG A 63 -7.19 10.15 0.49
CA ARG A 63 -6.54 11.07 -0.44
C ARG A 63 -7.14 12.46 -0.35
N TYR A 64 -6.30 13.47 -0.56
CA TYR A 64 -6.75 14.85 -0.70
C TYR A 64 -6.85 15.21 -2.18
N LEU A 65 -8.00 15.77 -2.58
CA LEU A 65 -8.31 16.03 -3.98
C LEU A 65 -8.56 17.52 -4.21
N LYS A 66 -8.02 18.04 -5.30
CA LYS A 66 -8.33 19.38 -5.82
C LYS A 66 -9.17 19.25 -7.10
N PRO A 67 -10.41 19.75 -7.13
CA PRO A 67 -11.25 19.67 -8.32
C PRO A 67 -10.75 20.57 -9.46
N ASP A 68 -10.94 20.09 -10.69
CA ASP A 68 -10.78 20.86 -11.92
C ASP A 68 -12.14 21.39 -12.37
N TYR A 69 -12.35 22.70 -12.16
CA TYR A 69 -13.61 23.40 -12.38
C TYR A 69 -13.99 23.59 -13.86
N ARG A 70 -13.12 23.22 -14.81
CA ARG A 70 -13.38 23.42 -16.25
C ARG A 70 -14.34 22.38 -16.82
N MET A 71 -14.53 21.25 -16.14
CA MET A 71 -15.30 20.12 -16.65
C MET A 71 -16.66 20.04 -15.94
N LYS A 72 -17.76 19.99 -16.70
CA LYS A 72 -19.13 19.98 -16.15
C LYS A 72 -19.86 18.64 -16.20
N LYS A 73 -19.37 17.68 -17.00
CA LYS A 73 -20.02 16.37 -17.19
C LYS A 73 -19.58 15.30 -16.20
N TYR A 74 -18.43 15.48 -15.56
CA TYR A 74 -17.85 14.56 -14.60
C TYR A 74 -16.89 15.32 -13.70
N LEU A 75 -16.69 14.82 -12.49
CA LEU A 75 -15.77 15.40 -11.54
C LEU A 75 -14.34 14.95 -11.84
N LYS A 76 -13.54 15.86 -12.41
CA LYS A 76 -12.10 15.68 -12.55
C LYS A 76 -11.42 16.29 -11.33
N THR A 77 -10.51 15.54 -10.70
CA THR A 77 -9.74 16.01 -9.55
C THR A 77 -8.27 15.60 -9.66
N MET A 78 -7.41 16.30 -8.96
CA MET A 78 -5.99 16.01 -8.84
C MET A 78 -5.64 15.69 -7.39
N TYR A 79 -4.79 14.70 -7.15
CA TYR A 79 -4.19 14.45 -5.85
C TYR A 79 -3.30 15.61 -5.46
N VAL A 80 -3.47 16.11 -4.22
CA VAL A 80 -2.58 17.14 -3.65
C VAL A 80 -1.60 16.57 -2.64
N ASP A 81 -1.80 15.31 -2.25
CA ASP A 81 -0.90 14.56 -1.40
C ASP A 81 0.09 13.75 -2.23
N TYR A 82 1.35 13.78 -1.79
CA TYR A 82 2.38 12.90 -2.33
C TYR A 82 2.37 11.58 -1.57
N ILE A 83 1.92 10.53 -2.24
CA ILE A 83 2.08 9.15 -1.80
C ILE A 83 2.92 8.50 -2.89
N SER A 84 4.13 8.05 -2.54
CA SER A 84 5.04 7.46 -3.51
C SER A 84 4.39 6.26 -4.18
N ASP A 85 4.37 6.27 -5.52
CA ASP A 85 3.82 5.22 -6.35
C ASP A 85 4.78 4.04 -6.55
N GLU A 86 5.91 4.03 -5.84
CA GLU A 86 6.93 2.98 -5.89
C GLU A 86 6.40 1.58 -5.57
N ILE A 87 5.31 1.48 -4.81
CA ILE A 87 4.65 0.20 -4.48
C ILE A 87 3.82 -0.31 -5.65
N ARG A 88 3.41 0.54 -6.61
CA ARG A 88 2.69 0.11 -7.82
C ARG A 88 3.55 -0.79 -8.71
N GLU A 89 4.87 -0.68 -8.64
CA GLU A 89 5.81 -1.56 -9.36
C GLU A 89 5.71 -3.04 -8.91
N LEU A 90 5.12 -3.31 -7.74
CA LEU A 90 4.85 -4.66 -7.27
C LEU A 90 3.68 -5.32 -8.01
N TYR A 91 2.96 -4.58 -8.85
CA TYR A 91 1.83 -5.14 -9.56
C TYR A 91 2.30 -6.05 -10.70
N GLY A 92 1.67 -7.22 -10.82
CA GLY A 92 1.93 -8.18 -11.88
C GLY A 92 0.87 -9.27 -11.94
N ASP A 93 1.02 -10.21 -12.87
CA ASP A 93 0.10 -11.33 -13.08
C ASP A 93 -0.16 -12.16 -11.83
N TYR A 94 0.84 -12.28 -10.96
CA TYR A 94 0.77 -12.97 -9.68
C TYR A 94 -0.20 -12.31 -8.69
N ILE A 95 -0.33 -10.98 -8.71
CA ILE A 95 -1.26 -10.24 -7.84
C ILE A 95 -2.70 -10.57 -8.19
N GLU A 96 -3.03 -10.62 -9.49
CA GLU A 96 -4.38 -10.96 -9.95
C GLU A 96 -4.79 -12.38 -9.52
N VAL A 97 -3.86 -13.33 -9.60
CA VAL A 97 -4.09 -14.71 -9.15
C VAL A 97 -4.28 -14.75 -7.63
N ILE A 98 -3.40 -14.10 -6.86
CA ILE A 98 -3.51 -14.05 -5.40
C ILE A 98 -4.85 -13.40 -5.00
N SER A 99 -5.18 -12.26 -5.59
CA SER A 99 -6.41 -11.51 -5.33
C SER A 99 -7.67 -12.31 -5.67
N LYS A 100 -7.60 -13.18 -6.68
CA LYS A 100 -8.72 -14.05 -7.06
C LYS A 100 -8.94 -15.21 -6.12
N TYR A 101 -7.88 -15.83 -5.59
CA TYR A 101 -7.98 -17.11 -4.88
C TYR A 101 -7.80 -17.01 -3.36
N MET A 102 -7.22 -15.94 -2.84
CA MET A 102 -6.99 -15.78 -1.40
C MET A 102 -7.14 -14.35 -0.87
N GLY A 103 -6.76 -13.37 -1.69
CA GLY A 103 -6.77 -11.96 -1.36
C GLY A 103 -5.38 -11.46 -1.03
N LEU A 104 -4.93 -10.42 -1.76
CA LEU A 104 -3.60 -9.84 -1.58
C LEU A 104 -3.39 -9.32 -0.15
N GLY A 105 -4.40 -8.67 0.42
CA GLY A 105 -4.25 -8.09 1.76
C GLY A 105 -4.07 -9.15 2.85
N VAL A 106 -4.70 -10.32 2.69
CA VAL A 106 -4.49 -11.47 3.60
C VAL A 106 -3.05 -11.95 3.52
N VAL A 107 -2.49 -12.06 2.31
CA VAL A 107 -1.10 -12.48 2.11
C VAL A 107 -0.12 -11.46 2.71
N ILE A 108 -0.34 -10.16 2.50
CA ILE A 108 0.51 -9.10 3.05
C ILE A 108 0.48 -9.12 4.57
N GLU A 109 -0.70 -9.15 5.19
CA GLU A 109 -0.81 -9.19 6.65
C GLU A 109 -0.16 -10.44 7.23
N SER A 110 -0.42 -11.60 6.64
CA SER A 110 0.15 -12.87 7.09
C SER A 110 1.67 -12.91 6.93
N LEU A 111 2.21 -12.38 5.82
CA LEU A 111 3.66 -12.26 5.61
C LEU A 111 4.29 -11.31 6.64
N ASN A 112 3.64 -10.18 6.95
CA ASN A 112 4.12 -9.26 7.96
C ASN A 112 4.16 -9.89 9.35
N GLU A 113 3.17 -10.72 9.70
CA GLU A 113 3.20 -11.50 10.95
C GLU A 113 4.32 -12.54 10.94
N LEU A 114 4.54 -13.26 9.83
CA LEU A 114 5.67 -14.18 9.70
C LEU A 114 7.00 -13.46 9.93
N ILE A 115 7.19 -12.27 9.34
CA ILE A 115 8.41 -11.47 9.50
C ILE A 115 8.62 -11.05 10.96
N LYS A 116 7.56 -10.70 11.68
CA LYS A 116 7.64 -10.35 13.12
C LYS A 116 8.14 -11.49 14.00
N THR A 117 7.93 -12.76 13.60
CA THR A 117 8.40 -13.92 14.37
C THR A 117 9.93 -14.05 14.40
N GLN A 118 10.66 -13.36 13.52
CA GLN A 118 12.12 -13.45 13.35
C GLN A 118 12.65 -14.84 12.90
N ASP A 119 11.79 -15.85 12.75
CA ASP A 119 12.12 -17.20 12.27
C ASP A 119 11.54 -17.48 10.87
N VAL A 120 11.65 -16.49 9.97
CA VAL A 120 11.06 -16.55 8.62
C VAL A 120 11.55 -17.79 7.85
N ILE A 121 12.86 -18.03 7.85
CA ILE A 121 13.48 -19.12 7.05
C ILE A 121 12.89 -20.47 7.47
N SER A 122 12.77 -20.72 8.76
CA SER A 122 12.30 -21.99 9.31
C SER A 122 10.80 -22.23 9.08
N ASN A 123 10.02 -21.15 8.99
CA ASN A 123 8.56 -21.22 8.92
C ASN A 123 7.98 -20.90 7.53
N TYR A 124 8.82 -20.53 6.56
CA TYR A 124 8.38 -20.02 5.25
C TYR A 124 7.54 -21.03 4.46
N GLU A 125 8.01 -22.28 4.34
CA GLU A 125 7.30 -23.35 3.61
C GLU A 125 5.96 -23.67 4.29
N PHE A 126 5.97 -23.79 5.61
CA PHE A 126 4.74 -24.02 6.38
C PHE A 126 3.74 -22.87 6.22
N TRP A 127 4.23 -21.63 6.19
CA TRP A 127 3.40 -20.45 5.97
C TRP A 127 2.73 -20.45 4.59
N ILE A 128 3.45 -20.82 3.52
CA ILE A 128 2.86 -20.96 2.18
C ILE A 128 1.79 -22.04 2.17
N ASP A 129 2.09 -23.21 2.75
CA ASP A 129 1.17 -24.35 2.78
C ASP A 129 -0.11 -24.04 3.57
N ASP A 130 0.02 -23.31 4.68
CA ASP A 130 -1.11 -22.86 5.51
C ASP A 130 -1.97 -21.84 4.77
N LEU A 131 -1.36 -20.86 4.08
CA LEU A 131 -2.08 -19.89 3.27
C LEU A 131 -2.86 -20.56 2.14
N ALA A 132 -2.23 -21.50 1.43
CA ALA A 132 -2.81 -22.16 0.27
C ALA A 132 -3.79 -23.30 0.64
N LYS A 133 -3.97 -23.62 1.93
CA LYS A 133 -4.79 -24.79 2.36
C LYS A 133 -6.25 -24.72 1.94
N ASN A 134 -6.79 -23.51 1.84
CA ASN A 134 -8.19 -23.26 1.49
C ASN A 134 -8.40 -23.08 -0.02
N VAL A 135 -7.33 -23.10 -0.82
CA VAL A 135 -7.41 -23.04 -2.28
C VAL A 135 -7.76 -24.43 -2.81
N GLU A 136 -8.66 -24.50 -3.78
CA GLU A 136 -8.99 -25.76 -4.46
C GLU A 136 -7.72 -26.49 -4.94
N GLY A 137 -7.60 -27.78 -4.68
CA GLY A 137 -6.37 -28.56 -4.89
C GLY A 137 -5.75 -28.41 -6.28
N LYS A 138 -6.58 -28.26 -7.33
CA LYS A 138 -6.12 -28.06 -8.72
C LYS A 138 -5.41 -26.73 -8.98
N TYR A 139 -5.62 -25.73 -8.12
CA TYR A 139 -5.00 -24.41 -8.21
C TYR A 139 -3.97 -24.15 -7.12
N ARG A 140 -3.90 -25.01 -6.09
CA ARG A 140 -3.09 -24.82 -4.89
C ARG A 140 -1.62 -24.56 -5.22
N GLU A 141 -1.00 -25.43 -6.01
CA GLU A 141 0.41 -25.29 -6.38
C GLU A 141 0.68 -24.00 -7.16
N ALA A 142 -0.17 -23.68 -8.14
CA ALA A 142 -0.03 -22.47 -8.93
C ALA A 142 -0.16 -21.22 -8.05
N VAL A 143 -1.12 -21.20 -7.12
CA VAL A 143 -1.31 -20.09 -6.17
C VAL A 143 -0.12 -19.97 -5.22
N SER A 144 0.39 -21.07 -4.66
CA SER A 144 1.60 -21.10 -3.83
C SER A 144 2.79 -20.47 -4.55
N GLN A 145 3.04 -20.85 -5.80
CA GLN A 145 4.13 -20.25 -6.60
C GLN A 145 3.97 -18.74 -6.79
N LYS A 146 2.73 -18.26 -6.99
CA LYS A 146 2.46 -16.81 -7.10
C LYS A 146 2.68 -16.09 -5.77
N ILE A 147 2.30 -16.69 -4.64
CA ILE A 147 2.57 -16.16 -3.29
C ILE A 147 4.07 -16.07 -3.04
N THR A 148 4.83 -17.12 -3.34
CA THR A 148 6.30 -17.12 -3.21
C THR A 148 6.93 -15.99 -4.03
N LYS A 149 6.52 -15.85 -5.30
CA LYS A 149 6.97 -14.77 -6.17
C LYS A 149 6.65 -13.39 -5.57
N PHE A 150 5.42 -13.19 -5.09
CA PHE A 150 5.01 -11.95 -4.45
C PHE A 150 5.85 -11.66 -3.20
N ALA A 151 5.98 -12.62 -2.28
CA ALA A 151 6.69 -12.47 -1.03
C ALA A 151 8.16 -12.10 -1.25
N ASN A 152 8.83 -12.73 -2.22
CA ASN A 152 10.21 -12.41 -2.57
C ASN A 152 10.35 -10.99 -3.12
N ILE A 153 9.48 -10.58 -4.05
CA ILE A 153 9.52 -9.23 -4.62
C ILE A 153 9.17 -8.19 -3.55
N TYR A 154 8.20 -8.48 -2.68
CA TYR A 154 7.80 -7.61 -1.56
C TYR A 154 8.96 -7.41 -0.58
N LEU A 155 9.63 -8.50 -0.18
CA LEU A 155 10.81 -8.46 0.67
C LEU A 155 11.94 -7.65 0.04
N ILE A 156 12.27 -7.90 -1.22
CA ILE A 156 13.29 -7.13 -1.93
C ILE A 156 12.87 -5.66 -1.98
N LYS A 157 11.77 -5.33 -2.66
CA LYS A 157 11.45 -3.93 -2.99
C LYS A 157 11.04 -3.07 -1.80
N VAL A 158 10.25 -3.59 -0.87
CA VAL A 158 9.73 -2.79 0.26
C VAL A 158 10.75 -2.74 1.38
N TYR A 159 11.34 -3.88 1.75
CA TYR A 159 12.29 -3.88 2.86
C TYR A 159 13.67 -3.36 2.45
N GLU A 160 14.21 -3.66 1.25
CA GLU A 160 15.49 -3.08 0.80
C GLU A 160 15.45 -1.54 0.88
N LYS A 161 14.35 -0.91 0.46
CA LYS A 161 14.20 0.55 0.55
C LYS A 161 14.13 1.06 1.99
N LEU A 162 13.40 0.37 2.86
CA LEU A 162 13.38 0.69 4.30
C LEU A 162 14.78 0.58 4.92
N PHE A 163 15.54 -0.44 4.54
CA PHE A 163 16.91 -0.64 5.01
C PHE A 163 17.88 0.37 4.39
N GLN A 164 17.72 0.74 3.13
CA GLN A 164 18.61 1.69 2.46
C GLN A 164 18.64 3.04 3.19
N LYS A 165 17.47 3.57 3.58
CA LYS A 165 17.40 4.83 4.34
C LYS A 165 18.07 4.71 5.72
N ASN A 166 17.94 3.57 6.39
CA ASN A 166 18.60 3.31 7.66
C ASN A 166 20.13 3.14 7.48
N ILE A 167 20.58 2.48 6.42
CA ILE A 167 21.99 2.31 6.08
C ILE A 167 22.64 3.66 5.75
N GLU A 168 21.95 4.52 5.00
CA GLU A 168 22.41 5.88 4.71
C GLU A 168 22.61 6.69 6.00
N LEU A 169 21.65 6.64 6.93
CA LEU A 169 21.77 7.26 8.24
C LEU A 169 22.95 6.69 9.06
N LEU A 170 23.11 5.37 9.10
CA LEU A 170 24.24 4.71 9.77
C LEU A 170 25.59 5.10 9.16
N SER A 171 25.65 5.27 7.84
CA SER A 171 26.86 5.70 7.13
C SER A 171 27.24 7.14 7.51
N ILE A 172 26.26 8.05 7.52
CA ILE A 172 26.44 9.45 7.92
C ILE A 172 26.99 9.55 9.36
N HIS A 173 26.44 8.77 10.28
CA HIS A 173 26.84 8.79 11.70
C HIS A 173 27.92 7.78 12.07
N SER A 174 28.57 7.15 11.08
CA SER A 174 29.51 6.05 11.29
C SER A 174 30.64 6.40 12.27
N SER A 175 31.16 7.62 12.21
CA SER A 175 32.23 8.10 13.11
C SER A 175 31.75 8.25 14.56
N GLU A 176 30.55 8.79 14.79
CA GLU A 176 29.97 8.94 16.13
C GLU A 176 29.61 7.59 16.75
N ILE A 177 29.02 6.70 15.95
CA ILE A 177 28.73 5.31 16.35
C ILE A 177 30.04 4.61 16.74
N THR A 178 31.08 4.72 15.92
CA THR A 178 32.39 4.12 16.19
C THR A 178 33.00 4.68 17.47
N TYR A 179 32.98 6.00 17.64
CA TYR A 179 33.48 6.64 18.85
C TYR A 179 32.77 6.12 20.10
N LYS A 180 31.44 6.06 20.10
CA LYS A 180 30.65 5.57 21.25
C LYS A 180 30.91 4.11 21.60
N ILE A 181 31.06 3.25 20.58
CA ILE A 181 31.42 1.85 20.78
C ILE A 181 32.84 1.74 21.40
N LEU A 182 33.81 2.48 20.87
CA LEU A 182 35.19 2.43 21.36
C LEU A 182 35.35 3.09 22.74
N GLU A 183 34.61 4.16 23.02
CA GLU A 183 34.53 4.82 24.33
C GLU A 183 34.09 3.84 25.43
N THR A 184 33.21 2.89 25.10
CA THR A 184 32.76 1.85 26.03
C THR A 184 33.93 1.03 26.60
N SER A 185 34.98 0.80 25.81
CA SER A 185 36.19 0.08 26.26
C SER A 185 37.01 0.84 27.30
N LEU A 186 36.90 2.18 27.33
CA LEU A 186 37.53 3.03 28.33
C LEU A 186 36.69 3.02 29.62
N ILE A 187 35.37 3.11 29.49
CA ILE A 187 34.44 3.05 30.63
C ILE A 187 34.58 1.70 31.37
N GLN A 188 34.63 0.59 30.64
CA GLN A 188 34.79 -0.75 31.22
C GLN A 188 36.14 -0.99 31.90
N LYS A 189 37.19 -0.23 31.56
CA LYS A 189 38.50 -0.31 32.23
C LYS A 189 38.58 0.51 33.51
N THR A 190 37.57 1.34 33.77
CA THR A 190 37.54 2.26 34.90
C THR A 190 36.73 1.69 36.08
N PHE A 191 36.11 0.51 35.91
CA PHE A 191 35.42 -0.26 36.95
C PHE A 191 36.07 -1.62 37.15
#